data_AF-A0A7V6TKW6-F1
#
_entry.id   AF-A0A7V6TKW6-F1
#
_cell.length_a   1.000
_cell.length_b   1.000
_cell.length_c   1.000
_cell.angle_alpha   90.00
_cell.angle_beta   90.00
_cell.angle_gamma   90.00
#
_symmetry.space_group_name_H-M   'P 1'
#
loop_
_entity.id
_entity.type
_entity.pdbx_description
1 polymer ?
#
loop_
_entity_poly.entity_id
_entity_poly.type
_entity_poly.pdbx_seq_one_letter_code
_entity_poly.pdbx_strand_id
1 'polypeptide(L)'
;MKYTFTAFLLLATAVLSGQTILTIEGKTYTNQDDTWYGVNIARTKPTTLTFRNNAITSVNRYGYLLSAGDEVPGAYNNNLDGAVITGNMLTWNGTPEIGIIPHGIFTGYNINVQVKYNYLNKVPMAIIRKSNGMTDVSGVVSYNIVKNPGVGVVIKGMNGVRIFNNTFYSSLTTAQTNRSFIDIYENPDVTPAGCAKGTKIYNNVFYTKNRLKNISITSSCLSGFECDYNIYYCESGTPVFMVDGSLKTFSEWQAMGYDTHSRVINPDFKDLVSFVPAARLDYGTDLGQAFATGLSVDAKWGTTSPATATQNGRWQVGAVIYKEVEEPAPVPEYLGSLIDNATPARLEMTFSLALANILPPTSSFSVTVNGISRSVSAVSVSGTKVTLTLASQVVHGDAVTIAYTKPS
;
A
#
# COMPACT_ATOMS: atom_id res chain seq x y z
N MET A 1 64.92 -33.42 9.82
CA MET A 1 63.89 -32.85 10.73
C MET A 1 62.55 -32.97 10.04
N LYS A 2 61.64 -33.79 10.57
CA LYS A 2 60.26 -33.90 10.09
C LYS A 2 59.42 -32.92 10.92
N TYR A 3 58.87 -31.88 10.31
CA TYR A 3 57.96 -30.96 10.97
C TYR A 3 56.55 -31.52 10.91
N THR A 4 56.05 -32.00 12.03
CA THR A 4 54.65 -32.42 12.21
C THR A 4 53.83 -31.16 12.41
N PHE A 5 52.97 -30.81 11.45
CA PHE A 5 51.99 -29.74 11.61
C PHE A 5 50.79 -30.28 12.40
N THR A 6 50.65 -29.85 13.65
CA THR A 6 49.47 -30.12 14.48
C THR A 6 48.42 -29.05 14.16
N ALA A 7 47.38 -29.40 13.42
CA ALA A 7 46.24 -28.52 13.18
C ALA A 7 45.31 -28.54 14.41
N PHE A 8 45.18 -27.41 15.11
CA PHE A 8 44.14 -27.21 16.10
C PHE A 8 42.83 -26.88 15.39
N LEU A 9 41.91 -27.84 15.33
CA LEU A 9 40.54 -27.62 14.89
C LEU A 9 39.77 -26.99 16.06
N LEU A 10 39.61 -25.66 16.06
CA LEU A 10 38.65 -24.98 16.95
C LEU A 10 37.24 -25.32 16.46
N LEU A 11 36.58 -26.30 17.09
CA LEU A 11 35.13 -26.46 16.97
C LEU A 11 34.47 -25.27 17.69
N ALA A 12 34.08 -24.24 16.94
CA ALA A 12 33.11 -23.27 17.40
C ALA A 12 31.74 -23.98 17.47
N THR A 13 31.36 -24.42 18.66
CA THR A 13 29.98 -24.83 18.94
C THR A 13 29.10 -23.60 18.86
N ALA A 14 28.52 -23.35 17.69
CA ALA A 14 27.42 -22.40 17.57
C ALA A 14 26.25 -22.95 18.39
N VAL A 15 26.05 -22.42 19.59
CA VAL A 15 24.81 -22.61 20.34
C VAL A 15 23.73 -21.86 19.56
N LEU A 16 23.11 -22.56 18.61
CA LEU A 16 21.88 -22.14 17.94
C LEU A 16 20.79 -22.04 19.00
N SER A 17 20.73 -20.89 19.67
CA SER A 17 19.60 -20.55 20.53
C SER A 17 18.40 -20.38 19.60
N GLY A 18 17.37 -21.23 19.76
CA GLY A 18 16.15 -21.13 18.97
C GLY A 18 15.55 -19.74 19.08
N GLN A 19 15.25 -19.11 17.94
CA GLN A 19 14.56 -17.83 17.88
C GLN A 19 13.14 -18.02 18.44
N THR A 20 12.73 -17.16 19.37
CA THR A 20 11.37 -17.21 19.91
C THR A 20 10.40 -16.72 18.84
N ILE A 21 9.29 -17.41 18.59
CA ILE A 21 8.23 -16.92 17.70
C ILE A 21 7.12 -16.35 18.57
N LEU A 22 6.78 -15.08 18.38
CA LEU A 22 5.74 -14.39 19.15
C LEU A 22 4.71 -13.78 18.20
N THR A 23 3.49 -14.30 18.23
CA THR A 23 2.33 -13.69 17.55
C THR A 23 1.37 -13.14 18.57
N ILE A 24 1.08 -11.84 18.48
CA ILE A 24 0.06 -11.15 19.28
C ILE A 24 -1.00 -10.65 18.30
N GLU A 25 -2.19 -11.24 18.38
CA GLU A 25 -3.27 -10.98 17.43
C GLU A 25 -4.63 -10.82 18.09
N GLY A 26 -5.44 -9.92 17.53
CA GLY A 26 -6.84 -9.76 17.92
C GLY A 26 -7.03 -9.23 19.34
N LYS A 27 -5.99 -8.66 19.97
CA LYS A 27 -6.03 -8.19 21.35
C LYS A 27 -6.50 -6.74 21.43
N THR A 28 -7.19 -6.42 22.52
CA THR A 28 -7.59 -5.06 22.87
C THR A 28 -6.89 -4.65 24.15
N TYR A 29 -6.29 -3.46 24.15
CA TYR A 29 -5.60 -2.87 25.30
C TYR A 29 -6.17 -1.48 25.56
N THR A 30 -6.38 -1.16 26.84
CA THR A 30 -6.84 0.17 27.26
C THR A 30 -5.96 0.66 28.41
N ASN A 31 -5.56 1.92 28.36
CA ASN A 31 -4.83 2.59 29.44
C ASN A 31 -5.52 3.92 29.80
N GLN A 32 -5.62 4.18 31.10
CA GLN A 32 -6.14 5.45 31.66
C GLN A 32 -5.08 6.21 32.47
N ASP A 33 -3.89 5.63 32.65
CA ASP A 33 -2.82 6.25 33.42
C ASP A 33 -2.09 7.32 32.60
N ASP A 34 -1.63 8.36 33.30
CA ASP A 34 -0.90 9.48 32.71
C ASP A 34 0.48 9.08 32.17
N THR A 35 1.10 8.08 32.81
CA THR A 35 2.35 7.46 32.36
C THR A 35 2.11 5.98 32.13
N TRP A 36 2.42 5.50 30.92
CA TRP A 36 2.26 4.08 30.58
C TRP A 36 3.42 3.61 29.71
N TYR A 37 3.97 2.43 30.03
CA TYR A 37 5.06 1.84 29.25
C TYR A 37 4.59 1.12 27.97
N GLY A 38 3.30 1.26 27.65
CA GLY A 38 2.66 0.63 26.51
C GLY A 38 2.47 -0.87 26.67
N VAL A 39 1.94 -1.47 25.61
CA VAL A 39 2.09 -2.91 25.37
C VAL A 39 3.57 -3.15 25.12
N ASN A 40 4.29 -3.60 26.16
CA ASN A 40 5.73 -3.79 26.10
C ASN A 40 6.06 -5.21 25.59
N ILE A 41 6.70 -5.28 24.42
CA ILE A 41 7.11 -6.55 23.83
C ILE A 41 8.37 -7.08 24.52
N ALA A 42 8.32 -8.34 24.97
CA ALA A 42 9.49 -9.01 25.53
C ALA A 42 10.56 -9.22 24.45
N ARG A 43 11.80 -8.87 24.78
CA ARG A 43 12.93 -8.83 23.83
C ARG A 43 14.27 -9.24 24.44
N THR A 44 14.27 -9.94 25.57
CA THR A 44 15.52 -10.39 26.24
C THR A 44 16.26 -11.48 25.45
N LYS A 45 15.64 -12.01 24.38
CA LYS A 45 16.17 -13.01 23.45
C LYS A 45 15.70 -12.66 22.03
N PRO A 46 16.42 -13.09 20.98
CA PRO A 46 15.96 -12.95 19.60
C PRO A 46 14.55 -13.52 19.41
N THR A 47 13.65 -12.70 18.88
CA THR A 47 12.22 -12.99 18.76
C THR A 47 11.67 -12.52 17.41
N THR A 48 11.08 -13.44 16.65
CA THR A 48 10.30 -13.13 15.45
C THR A 48 8.92 -12.66 15.89
N LEU A 49 8.71 -11.33 15.90
CA LEU A 49 7.45 -10.72 16.30
C LEU A 49 6.48 -10.56 15.12
N THR A 50 5.23 -10.98 15.32
CA THR A 50 4.07 -10.51 14.57
C THR A 50 3.05 -9.89 15.53
N PHE A 51 2.87 -8.58 15.46
CA PHE A 51 1.86 -7.83 16.21
C PHE A 51 0.77 -7.35 15.24
N ARG A 52 -0.35 -8.08 15.16
CA ARG A 52 -1.36 -7.84 14.13
C ARG A 52 -2.79 -7.71 14.63
N ASN A 53 -3.59 -6.86 13.98
CA ASN A 53 -5.03 -6.79 14.22
C ASN A 53 -5.39 -6.55 15.69
N ASN A 54 -4.56 -5.74 16.38
CA ASN A 54 -4.79 -5.36 17.77
C ASN A 54 -5.36 -3.94 17.84
N ALA A 55 -6.11 -3.66 18.90
CA ALA A 55 -6.60 -2.33 19.24
C ALA A 55 -5.92 -1.83 20.52
N ILE A 56 -5.41 -0.61 20.51
CA ILE A 56 -4.86 0.06 21.70
C ILE A 56 -5.56 1.40 21.86
N THR A 57 -6.15 1.65 23.03
CA THR A 57 -6.70 2.95 23.42
C THR A 57 -5.97 3.48 24.63
N SER A 58 -5.49 4.72 24.59
CA SER A 58 -4.76 5.31 25.72
C SER A 58 -5.00 6.81 25.89
N VAL A 59 -4.69 7.33 27.07
CA VAL A 59 -4.69 8.78 27.39
C VAL A 59 -3.34 9.29 27.88
N ASN A 60 -2.33 8.41 28.02
CA ASN A 60 -1.05 8.74 28.65
C ASN A 60 -0.36 9.96 28.00
N ARG A 61 0.23 10.82 28.81
CA ARG A 61 1.11 11.92 28.36
C ARG A 61 2.56 11.50 28.23
N TYR A 62 2.97 10.43 28.91
CA TYR A 62 4.33 9.91 28.92
C TYR A 62 4.39 8.40 28.60
N GLY A 63 5.47 7.99 27.92
CA GLY A 63 5.75 6.59 27.59
C GLY A 63 5.24 6.18 26.21
N TYR A 64 4.53 5.04 26.11
CA TYR A 64 4.24 4.37 24.85
C TYR A 64 2.81 3.84 24.80
N LEU A 65 2.29 3.62 23.59
CA LEU A 65 1.14 2.76 23.33
C LEU A 65 1.61 1.34 23.01
N LEU A 66 2.57 1.21 22.08
CA LEU A 66 3.28 -0.03 21.77
C LEU A 66 4.78 0.21 21.90
N SER A 67 5.39 -0.45 22.88
CA SER A 67 6.85 -0.48 23.02
C SER A 67 7.38 -1.77 22.39
N ALA A 68 7.89 -1.66 21.17
CA ALA A 68 8.53 -2.72 20.39
C ALA A 68 9.97 -2.35 20.02
N GLY A 69 10.65 -1.55 20.86
CA GLY A 69 12.10 -1.29 20.74
C GLY A 69 12.76 -0.93 22.07
N ASP A 70 14.02 -0.50 21.98
CA ASP A 70 14.78 0.09 23.09
C ASP A 70 15.04 1.58 22.85
N GLU A 71 15.22 2.36 23.91
CA GLU A 71 15.52 3.80 23.80
C GLU A 71 17.01 4.10 23.60
N VAL A 72 17.89 3.18 23.99
CA VAL A 72 19.34 3.36 24.04
C VAL A 72 20.07 2.10 23.56
N PRO A 73 21.37 2.21 23.21
CA PRO A 73 22.19 1.07 22.88
C PRO A 73 22.26 0.09 24.06
N GLY A 74 22.12 -1.22 23.81
CA GLY A 74 22.12 -2.22 24.86
C GLY A 74 22.08 -3.66 24.36
N ALA A 75 22.17 -4.61 25.29
CA ALA A 75 22.30 -6.04 25.02
C ALA A 75 21.09 -6.68 24.30
N TYR A 76 19.96 -5.98 24.24
CA TYR A 76 18.71 -6.48 23.66
C TYR A 76 18.35 -5.84 22.32
N ASN A 77 19.16 -4.89 21.84
CA ASN A 77 18.99 -4.33 20.51
C ASN A 77 19.07 -5.45 19.46
N ASN A 78 18.38 -5.27 18.32
CA ASN A 78 18.25 -6.22 17.22
C ASN A 78 17.46 -7.49 17.55
N ASN A 79 17.04 -7.71 18.79
CA ASN A 79 16.28 -8.92 19.13
C ASN A 79 14.88 -8.96 18.53
N LEU A 80 14.35 -7.86 18.00
CA LEU A 80 13.09 -7.79 17.24
C LEU A 80 13.31 -7.34 15.79
N ASP A 81 14.51 -7.51 15.23
CA ASP A 81 14.76 -7.25 13.82
C ASP A 81 13.76 -8.01 12.94
N GLY A 82 13.24 -7.33 11.92
CA GLY A 82 12.25 -7.93 11.02
C GLY A 82 10.83 -8.01 11.60
N ALA A 83 10.54 -7.41 12.76
CA ALA A 83 9.21 -7.42 13.36
C ALA A 83 8.11 -6.95 12.37
N VAL A 84 6.97 -7.62 12.40
CA VAL A 84 5.79 -7.27 11.58
C VAL A 84 4.73 -6.66 12.48
N ILE A 85 4.41 -5.39 12.25
CA ILE A 85 3.40 -4.62 12.98
C ILE A 85 2.33 -4.19 11.97
N THR A 86 1.21 -4.92 11.94
CA THR A 86 0.25 -4.80 10.82
C THR A 86 -1.22 -4.81 11.19
N GLY A 87 -2.06 -4.02 10.52
CA GLY A 87 -3.52 -4.09 10.70
C GLY A 87 -4.01 -3.61 12.08
N ASN A 88 -3.18 -2.92 12.86
CA ASN A 88 -3.54 -2.49 14.21
C ASN A 88 -4.27 -1.14 14.19
N MET A 89 -5.12 -0.90 15.19
CA MET A 89 -5.73 0.40 15.46
C MET A 89 -5.21 0.97 16.77
N LEU A 90 -4.50 2.09 16.72
CA LEU A 90 -4.02 2.81 17.90
C LEU A 90 -4.78 4.12 18.00
N THR A 91 -5.50 4.34 19.10
CA THR A 91 -6.23 5.58 19.36
C THR A 91 -5.73 6.22 20.65
N TRP A 92 -5.35 7.49 20.57
CA TRP A 92 -5.01 8.29 21.73
C TRP A 92 -6.12 9.33 22.02
N ASN A 93 -6.70 9.24 23.22
CA ASN A 93 -7.86 10.02 23.63
C ASN A 93 -7.51 11.28 24.41
N GLY A 94 -6.23 11.59 24.61
CA GLY A 94 -5.82 12.84 25.22
C GLY A 94 -6.05 14.07 24.34
N THR A 95 -5.65 15.23 24.88
CA THR A 95 -5.76 16.53 24.23
C THR A 95 -4.43 16.89 23.55
N PRO A 96 -4.39 17.09 22.22
CA PRO A 96 -3.17 17.49 21.54
C PRO A 96 -2.68 18.86 22.01
N GLU A 97 -1.45 18.90 22.52
CA GLU A 97 -0.75 20.11 22.95
C GLU A 97 0.76 19.92 22.75
N ILE A 98 1.49 21.02 22.59
CA ILE A 98 2.95 20.99 22.44
C ILE A 98 3.57 20.38 23.70
N GLY A 99 4.50 19.43 23.52
CA GLY A 99 5.22 18.78 24.61
C GLY A 99 4.63 17.44 25.05
N ILE A 100 3.42 17.08 24.59
CA ILE A 100 2.87 15.74 24.81
C ILE A 100 3.39 14.78 23.76
N ILE A 101 4.17 13.79 24.22
CA ILE A 101 5.02 12.97 23.35
C ILE A 101 4.95 11.45 23.61
N PRO A 102 3.82 10.85 24.03
CA PRO A 102 3.75 9.39 24.08
C PRO A 102 3.98 8.82 22.68
N HIS A 103 4.82 7.78 22.62
CA HIS A 103 5.14 7.08 21.39
C HIS A 103 4.04 6.08 21.02
N GLY A 104 3.60 6.08 19.77
CA GLY A 104 2.61 5.14 19.23
C GLY A 104 3.21 3.76 19.01
N ILE A 105 3.77 3.57 17.82
CA ILE A 105 4.57 2.39 17.44
C ILE A 105 6.03 2.76 17.62
N PHE A 106 6.63 2.33 18.73
CA PHE A 106 8.04 2.54 19.01
C PHE A 106 8.85 1.29 18.68
N THR A 107 9.85 1.42 17.81
CA THR A 107 10.64 0.28 17.30
C THR A 107 12.14 0.57 17.32
N GLY A 108 12.58 1.36 18.31
CA GLY A 108 13.98 1.74 18.49
C GLY A 108 14.93 0.54 18.52
N TYR A 109 16.11 0.72 17.91
CA TYR A 109 17.22 -0.24 17.82
C TYR A 109 16.84 -1.62 17.27
N ASN A 110 15.90 -1.67 16.34
CA ASN A 110 15.59 -2.85 15.54
C ASN A 110 15.48 -2.43 14.07
N ILE A 111 16.24 -3.05 13.18
CA ILE A 111 16.19 -2.82 11.74
C ILE A 111 15.12 -3.70 11.08
N ASN A 112 14.80 -3.39 9.83
CA ASN A 112 14.00 -4.23 8.96
C ASN A 112 12.53 -4.43 9.42
N VAL A 113 12.04 -3.56 10.29
CA VAL A 113 10.67 -3.64 10.83
C VAL A 113 9.65 -3.24 9.76
N GLN A 114 8.61 -4.05 9.61
CA GLN A 114 7.50 -3.82 8.69
C GLN A 114 6.32 -3.23 9.44
N VAL A 115 6.04 -1.93 9.23
CA VAL A 115 4.89 -1.23 9.80
C VAL A 115 3.88 -0.99 8.69
N LYS A 116 2.87 -1.85 8.58
CA LYS A 116 1.93 -1.85 7.45
C LYS A 116 0.46 -1.81 7.84
N TYR A 117 -0.39 -1.17 7.05
CA TYR A 117 -1.86 -1.30 7.19
C TYR A 117 -2.41 -0.90 8.57
N ASN A 118 -1.72 -0.04 9.34
CA ASN A 118 -2.17 0.38 10.66
C ASN A 118 -3.00 1.68 10.57
N TYR A 119 -3.94 1.86 11.49
CA TYR A 119 -4.69 3.09 11.68
C TYR A 119 -4.28 3.75 13.00
N LEU A 120 -3.62 4.89 12.93
CA LEU A 120 -3.16 5.65 14.09
C LEU A 120 -3.97 6.94 14.21
N ASN A 121 -4.78 7.03 15.25
CA ASN A 121 -5.71 8.13 15.49
C ASN A 121 -5.24 9.00 16.67
N LYS A 122 -4.96 10.27 16.37
CA LYS A 122 -4.51 11.30 17.32
C LYS A 122 -3.22 10.98 18.07
N VAL A 123 -2.46 9.97 17.65
CA VAL A 123 -1.28 9.52 18.39
C VAL A 123 -0.18 10.61 18.32
N PRO A 124 0.28 11.17 19.45
CA PRO A 124 1.19 12.32 19.45
C PRO A 124 2.50 12.10 18.70
N MET A 125 3.17 10.95 18.91
CA MET A 125 4.30 10.53 18.09
C MET A 125 3.95 9.18 17.44
N ALA A 126 3.40 9.18 16.23
CA ALA A 126 2.69 8.01 15.73
C ALA A 126 3.61 6.79 15.48
N ILE A 127 4.69 6.96 14.73
CA ILE A 127 5.62 5.89 14.38
C ILE A 127 7.07 6.37 14.61
N ILE A 128 7.86 5.61 15.36
CA ILE A 128 9.24 5.97 15.69
C ILE A 128 10.19 4.88 15.21
N ARG A 129 11.09 5.26 14.30
CA ARG A 129 12.27 4.50 13.86
C ARG A 129 13.51 5.19 14.43
N LYS A 130 14.10 4.61 15.47
CA LYS A 130 15.21 5.21 16.24
C LYS A 130 16.42 4.28 16.27
N SER A 131 17.63 4.79 16.07
CA SER A 131 18.88 4.08 16.36
C SER A 131 20.05 5.05 16.49
N ASN A 132 21.28 4.54 16.56
CA ASN A 132 22.52 5.31 16.60
C ASN A 132 23.33 5.17 15.30
N GLY A 133 22.64 5.11 14.15
CA GLY A 133 23.25 4.97 12.82
C GLY A 133 23.07 3.58 12.19
N MET A 134 22.21 2.73 12.77
CA MET A 134 21.86 1.42 12.18
C MET A 134 21.19 1.65 10.81
N THR A 135 21.41 0.71 9.88
CA THR A 135 20.88 0.81 8.51
C THR A 135 19.73 -0.16 8.32
N ASP A 136 18.54 0.38 8.11
CA ASP A 136 17.36 -0.37 7.67
C ASP A 136 17.51 -0.71 6.18
N VAL A 137 17.34 -1.99 5.84
CA VAL A 137 17.58 -2.51 4.48
C VAL A 137 16.28 -2.97 3.85
N SER A 138 15.46 -3.69 4.61
CA SER A 138 14.23 -4.33 4.11
C SER A 138 12.96 -3.89 4.84
N GLY A 139 13.08 -3.06 5.88
CA GLY A 139 11.96 -2.50 6.63
C GLY A 139 11.24 -1.40 5.86
N VAL A 140 10.01 -1.11 6.27
CA VAL A 140 9.17 -0.09 5.65
C VAL A 140 8.10 0.41 6.61
N VAL A 141 7.73 1.68 6.46
CA VAL A 141 6.46 2.24 6.94
C VAL A 141 5.56 2.41 5.72
N SER A 142 4.55 1.55 5.52
CA SER A 142 3.75 1.59 4.31
C SER A 142 2.27 1.31 4.47
N TYR A 143 1.42 1.97 3.66
CA TYR A 143 -0.03 1.75 3.67
C TYR A 143 -0.68 1.96 5.05
N ASN A 144 -0.13 2.84 5.88
CA ASN A 144 -0.74 3.25 7.15
C ASN A 144 -1.61 4.50 6.94
N ILE A 145 -2.68 4.60 7.73
CA ILE A 145 -3.45 5.84 7.88
C ILE A 145 -3.06 6.47 9.21
N VAL A 146 -2.57 7.71 9.17
CA VAL A 146 -2.14 8.46 10.34
C VAL A 146 -2.93 9.76 10.42
N LYS A 147 -3.91 9.80 11.33
CA LYS A 147 -4.87 10.88 11.49
C LYS A 147 -4.54 11.72 12.72
N ASN A 148 -4.45 13.03 12.54
CA ASN A 148 -4.17 14.05 13.56
C ASN A 148 -2.97 13.72 14.47
N PRO A 149 -1.83 13.25 13.94
CA PRO A 149 -0.67 13.02 14.79
C PRO A 149 -0.06 14.36 15.25
N GLY A 150 0.65 14.35 16.37
CA GLY A 150 1.58 15.44 16.68
C GLY A 150 2.75 15.43 15.67
N VAL A 151 3.31 14.25 15.42
CA VAL A 151 4.24 13.90 14.33
C VAL A 151 3.89 12.50 13.81
N GLY A 152 3.85 12.33 12.50
CA GLY A 152 3.46 11.06 11.87
C GLY A 152 4.54 10.00 11.97
N VAL A 153 5.73 10.28 11.41
CA VAL A 153 6.89 9.39 11.46
C VAL A 153 8.11 10.16 11.94
N VAL A 154 8.80 9.60 12.92
CA VAL A 154 10.09 10.10 13.40
C VAL A 154 11.17 9.12 12.97
N ILE A 155 12.15 9.63 12.22
CA ILE A 155 13.35 8.92 11.84
C ILE A 155 14.51 9.58 12.60
N LYS A 156 14.89 8.94 13.71
CA LYS A 156 15.88 9.47 14.66
C LYS A 156 17.15 8.62 14.58
N GLY A 157 18.09 9.05 13.75
CA GLY A 157 19.40 8.40 13.61
C GLY A 157 19.40 7.00 12.99
N MET A 158 18.38 6.63 12.22
CA MET A 158 18.32 5.35 11.50
C MET A 158 18.42 5.58 9.99
N ASN A 159 19.41 4.97 9.35
CA ASN A 159 19.61 5.08 7.91
C ASN A 159 18.64 4.18 7.15
N GLY A 160 18.35 4.51 5.89
CA GLY A 160 17.65 3.63 4.94
C GLY A 160 16.16 3.46 5.18
N VAL A 161 15.54 4.24 6.07
CA VAL A 161 14.11 4.12 6.36
C VAL A 161 13.27 4.52 5.15
N ARG A 162 12.33 3.65 4.77
CA ARG A 162 11.43 3.83 3.62
C ARG A 162 10.01 4.10 4.10
N ILE A 163 9.39 5.17 3.59
CA ILE A 163 8.04 5.62 3.94
C ILE A 163 7.21 5.70 2.65
N PHE A 164 6.42 4.67 2.37
CA PHE A 164 5.77 4.49 1.07
C PHE A 164 4.25 4.33 1.17
N ASN A 165 3.49 4.95 0.27
CA ASN A 165 2.04 4.71 0.14
C ASN A 165 1.25 4.95 1.46
N ASN A 166 1.64 5.87 2.32
CA ASN A 166 0.87 6.18 3.54
C ASN A 166 -0.09 7.36 3.30
N THR A 167 -1.13 7.47 4.12
CA THR A 167 -2.01 8.65 4.16
C THR A 167 -1.85 9.35 5.50
N PHE A 168 -1.33 10.58 5.46
CA PHE A 168 -1.23 11.48 6.59
C PHE A 168 -2.31 12.55 6.50
N TYR A 169 -3.06 12.73 7.58
CA TYR A 169 -4.05 13.80 7.69
C TYR A 169 -3.92 14.53 9.01
N SER A 170 -4.08 15.86 9.03
CA SER A 170 -4.17 16.64 10.26
C SER A 170 -5.04 17.87 10.15
N SER A 171 -5.96 18.02 11.09
CA SER A 171 -6.68 19.25 11.39
C SER A 171 -6.07 20.04 12.55
N LEU A 172 -4.95 19.61 13.12
CA LEU A 172 -4.32 20.28 14.25
C LEU A 172 -3.81 21.67 13.85
N THR A 173 -3.82 22.60 14.80
CA THR A 173 -3.23 23.94 14.64
C THR A 173 -1.76 23.95 15.04
N THR A 174 -1.03 25.01 14.72
CA THR A 174 0.37 25.21 15.14
C THR A 174 0.54 25.34 16.66
N ALA A 175 -0.54 25.66 17.39
CA ALA A 175 -0.55 25.68 18.86
C ALA A 175 -0.67 24.27 19.46
N GLN A 176 -1.20 23.31 18.69
CA GLN A 176 -1.37 21.92 19.13
C GLN A 176 -0.20 21.03 18.72
N THR A 177 0.43 21.32 17.57
CA THR A 177 1.69 20.72 17.17
C THR A 177 2.53 21.68 16.35
N ASN A 178 3.83 21.71 16.63
CA ASN A 178 4.83 22.42 15.84
C ASN A 178 5.75 21.45 15.07
N ARG A 179 5.46 20.16 15.05
CA ARG A 179 6.26 19.14 14.36
C ARG A 179 5.72 18.89 12.95
N SER A 180 6.51 18.19 12.13
CA SER A 180 6.13 17.84 10.76
C SER A 180 5.40 16.51 10.73
N PHE A 181 4.77 16.13 9.61
CA PHE A 181 4.31 14.75 9.45
C PHE A 181 5.47 13.76 9.45
N ILE A 182 6.59 14.10 8.83
CA ILE A 182 7.81 13.30 8.85
C ILE A 182 8.96 14.17 9.35
N ASP A 183 9.57 13.78 10.47
CA ASP A 183 10.76 14.43 11.02
C ASP A 183 11.97 13.50 10.90
N ILE A 184 13.01 13.97 10.22
CA ILE A 184 14.25 13.24 9.90
C ILE A 184 15.42 14.00 10.51
N TYR A 185 16.10 13.38 11.47
CA TYR A 185 17.23 14.02 12.15
C TYR A 185 18.14 12.99 12.82
N GLU A 186 19.28 13.47 13.29
CA GLU A 186 20.22 12.68 14.06
C GLU A 186 19.61 12.17 15.36
N ASN A 187 20.21 11.16 15.98
CA ASN A 187 19.89 10.80 17.35
C ASN A 187 20.86 11.52 18.31
N PRO A 188 20.50 12.70 18.86
CA PRO A 188 21.36 13.42 19.80
C PRO A 188 21.43 12.77 21.19
N ASP A 189 20.57 11.78 21.49
CA ASP A 189 20.53 11.14 22.81
C ASP A 189 21.75 10.22 23.05
N VAL A 190 22.57 10.00 22.03
CA VAL A 190 23.73 9.09 22.05
C VAL A 190 24.95 9.76 21.43
N THR A 191 26.13 9.35 21.87
CA THR A 191 27.41 9.87 21.37
C THR A 191 28.26 8.74 20.78
N PRO A 192 28.72 8.84 19.52
CA PRO A 192 28.37 9.88 18.54
C PRO A 192 26.91 9.79 18.09
N ALA A 193 26.33 10.92 17.69
CA ALA A 193 24.97 10.97 17.19
C ALA A 193 24.87 10.27 15.82
N GLY A 194 24.00 9.28 15.70
CA GLY A 194 23.72 8.60 14.42
C GLY A 194 22.87 9.48 13.51
N CYS A 195 23.13 9.51 12.20
CA CYS A 195 22.31 10.21 11.20
C CYS A 195 21.19 9.32 10.64
N ALA A 196 20.22 9.92 9.95
CA ALA A 196 19.10 9.26 9.27
C ALA A 196 19.21 9.32 7.73
N LYS A 197 20.39 9.00 7.19
CA LYS A 197 20.73 9.08 5.77
C LYS A 197 19.99 8.03 4.95
N GLY A 198 19.85 8.26 3.63
CA GLY A 198 19.24 7.26 2.76
C GLY A 198 17.73 7.10 2.94
N THR A 199 17.06 8.02 3.65
CA THR A 199 15.60 7.98 3.83
C THR A 199 14.90 8.15 2.49
N LYS A 200 13.85 7.36 2.24
CA LYS A 200 13.07 7.41 0.99
C LYS A 200 11.58 7.64 1.26
N ILE A 201 10.95 8.58 0.55
CA ILE A 201 9.54 8.97 0.75
C ILE A 201 8.81 9.02 -0.59
N TYR A 202 7.93 8.05 -0.83
CA TYR A 202 7.25 7.90 -2.13
C TYR A 202 5.76 7.58 -2.01
N ASN A 203 4.97 8.08 -2.97
CA ASN A 203 3.55 7.73 -3.12
C ASN A 203 2.69 8.01 -1.87
N ASN A 204 3.08 8.92 -0.98
CA ASN A 204 2.29 9.25 0.20
C ASN A 204 1.29 10.38 -0.10
N VAL A 205 0.19 10.42 0.64
CA VAL A 205 -0.70 11.58 0.70
C VAL A 205 -0.45 12.35 1.99
N PHE A 206 -0.21 13.66 1.89
CA PHE A 206 -0.11 14.58 3.00
C PHE A 206 -1.23 15.61 2.91
N TYR A 207 -2.18 15.53 3.83
CA TYR A 207 -3.34 16.43 3.87
C TYR A 207 -3.36 17.18 5.20
N THR A 208 -3.19 18.50 5.13
CA THR A 208 -3.30 19.40 6.29
C THR A 208 -4.48 20.36 6.13
N LYS A 209 -5.17 20.68 7.23
CA LYS A 209 -6.08 21.84 7.23
C LYS A 209 -5.32 23.13 7.47
N ASN A 210 -4.48 23.13 8.49
CA ASN A 210 -3.62 24.25 8.87
C ASN A 210 -2.24 24.11 8.21
N ARG A 211 -1.50 25.21 8.09
CA ARG A 211 -0.16 25.26 7.46
C ARG A 211 0.93 24.59 8.32
N LEU A 212 0.76 23.29 8.58
CA LEU A 212 1.72 22.40 9.24
C LEU A 212 2.79 21.96 8.24
N LYS A 213 3.93 21.54 8.78
CA LYS A 213 5.07 21.07 7.99
C LYS A 213 4.82 19.63 7.52
N ASN A 214 5.09 19.36 6.26
CA ASN A 214 4.95 18.00 5.72
C ASN A 214 6.19 17.17 6.10
N ILE A 215 7.37 17.66 5.71
CA ILE A 215 8.64 16.96 5.95
C ILE A 215 9.64 17.96 6.54
N SER A 216 10.37 17.54 7.57
CA SER A 216 11.55 18.23 8.11
C SER A 216 12.76 17.32 8.05
N ILE A 217 13.90 17.86 7.62
CA ILE A 217 15.17 17.13 7.55
C ILE A 217 16.35 18.01 7.98
N THR A 218 17.33 17.43 8.68
CA THR A 218 18.62 18.08 8.97
C THR A 218 19.66 17.78 7.88
N SER A 219 20.58 18.71 7.65
CA SER A 219 21.64 18.67 6.62
C SER A 219 22.45 17.38 6.64
N SER A 220 22.83 16.93 7.83
CA SER A 220 23.62 15.70 8.02
C SER A 220 22.89 14.43 7.54
N CYS A 221 21.57 14.49 7.42
CA CYS A 221 20.71 13.40 6.97
C CYS A 221 20.37 13.44 5.46
N LEU A 222 20.74 14.51 4.74
CA LEU A 222 20.40 14.68 3.31
C LEU A 222 21.09 13.68 2.38
N SER A 223 22.22 13.11 2.81
CA SER A 223 22.97 12.15 1.98
C SER A 223 22.09 10.94 1.62
N GLY A 224 21.84 10.74 0.32
CA GLY A 224 21.01 9.65 -0.20
C GLY A 224 19.51 9.80 0.07
N PHE A 225 19.05 10.98 0.54
CA PHE A 225 17.63 11.25 0.73
C PHE A 225 16.91 11.32 -0.63
N GLU A 226 15.77 10.65 -0.72
CA GLU A 226 14.92 10.60 -1.90
C GLU A 226 13.47 10.91 -1.50
N CYS A 227 12.80 11.80 -2.21
CA CYS A 227 11.40 12.14 -1.96
C CYS A 227 10.73 12.48 -3.28
N ASP A 228 9.71 11.73 -3.70
CA ASP A 228 8.99 12.01 -4.95
C ASP A 228 7.63 11.30 -5.07
N TYR A 229 6.82 11.65 -6.08
CA TYR A 229 5.51 11.04 -6.38
C TYR A 229 4.48 11.10 -5.22
N ASN A 230 4.63 12.06 -4.32
CA ASN A 230 3.70 12.33 -3.23
C ASN A 230 2.57 13.28 -3.66
N ILE A 231 1.45 13.25 -2.94
CA ILE A 231 0.39 14.26 -3.03
C ILE A 231 0.44 15.12 -1.77
N TYR A 232 0.45 16.44 -1.95
CA TYR A 232 0.37 17.41 -0.88
C TYR A 232 -0.90 18.25 -1.00
N TYR A 233 -1.58 18.49 0.10
CA TYR A 233 -2.74 19.38 0.16
C TYR A 233 -2.78 20.13 1.49
N CYS A 234 -3.08 21.43 1.41
CA CYS A 234 -3.26 22.30 2.57
C CYS A 234 -4.49 23.19 2.34
N GLU A 235 -5.53 23.10 3.19
CA GLU A 235 -6.73 23.95 3.03
C GLU A 235 -6.39 25.44 3.26
N SER A 236 -5.47 25.74 4.18
CA SER A 236 -5.12 27.11 4.60
C SER A 236 -3.92 27.70 3.86
N GLY A 237 -3.54 27.16 2.69
CA GLY A 237 -2.51 27.75 1.83
C GLY A 237 -1.71 26.71 1.08
N THR A 238 -0.40 26.95 0.93
CA THR A 238 0.50 26.03 0.25
C THR A 238 1.21 25.08 1.23
N PRO A 239 1.50 23.83 0.81
CA PRO A 239 2.35 22.92 1.56
C PRO A 239 3.72 23.53 1.88
N VAL A 240 4.23 23.25 3.08
CA VAL A 240 5.55 23.71 3.53
C VAL A 240 6.41 22.56 4.05
N PHE A 241 7.72 22.79 3.97
CA PHE A 241 8.79 21.85 4.33
C PHE A 241 9.81 22.56 5.22
N MET A 242 10.71 21.81 5.83
CA MET A 242 11.75 22.38 6.69
C MET A 242 13.09 21.69 6.43
N VAL A 243 14.14 22.49 6.22
CA VAL A 243 15.52 22.00 6.10
C VAL A 243 16.40 22.81 7.04
N ASP A 244 17.08 22.15 7.97
CA ASP A 244 17.95 22.79 8.97
C ASP A 244 17.27 23.95 9.72
N GLY A 245 16.01 23.75 10.10
CA GLY A 245 15.20 24.78 10.78
C GLY A 245 14.70 25.92 9.87
N SER A 246 15.13 25.99 8.61
CA SER A 246 14.63 26.94 7.62
C SER A 246 13.36 26.40 6.95
N LEU A 247 12.29 27.18 6.97
CA LEU A 247 11.05 26.86 6.25
C LEU A 247 11.30 26.97 4.73
N LYS A 248 10.77 26.01 3.97
CA LYS A 248 10.80 25.99 2.50
C LYS A 248 9.39 25.91 1.95
N THR A 249 9.12 26.70 0.90
CA THR A 249 8.00 26.50 0.00
C THR A 249 8.19 25.23 -0.83
N PHE A 250 7.13 24.76 -1.49
CA PHE A 250 7.25 23.59 -2.37
C PHE A 250 8.22 23.84 -3.53
N SER A 251 8.21 25.04 -4.14
CA SER A 251 9.15 25.36 -5.23
C SER A 251 10.61 25.42 -4.77
N GLU A 252 10.88 25.95 -3.57
CA GLU A 252 12.25 25.91 -3.01
C GLU A 252 12.69 24.50 -2.67
N TRP A 253 11.79 23.68 -2.14
CA TRP A 253 12.04 22.26 -1.89
C TRP A 253 12.33 21.51 -3.20
N GLN A 254 11.59 21.81 -4.27
CA GLN A 254 11.85 21.26 -5.61
C GLN A 254 13.16 21.72 -6.21
N ALA A 255 13.53 22.99 -6.01
CA ALA A 255 14.81 23.54 -6.47
C ALA A 255 16.02 22.87 -5.80
N MET A 256 15.83 22.19 -4.65
CA MET A 256 16.87 21.37 -4.01
C MET A 256 17.02 19.98 -4.64
N GLY A 257 16.20 19.63 -5.63
CA GLY A 257 16.25 18.35 -6.34
C GLY A 257 15.27 17.29 -5.83
N TYR A 258 14.31 17.66 -4.97
CA TYR A 258 13.31 16.75 -4.41
C TYR A 258 11.93 16.95 -5.06
N ASP A 259 11.06 15.94 -4.98
CA ASP A 259 9.63 16.01 -5.32
C ASP A 259 9.30 16.60 -6.72
N THR A 260 10.05 16.18 -7.74
CA THR A 260 9.87 16.67 -9.12
C THR A 260 8.59 16.19 -9.81
N HIS A 261 8.02 15.07 -9.36
CA HIS A 261 6.78 14.46 -9.89
C HIS A 261 5.60 14.56 -8.93
N SER A 262 5.82 14.92 -7.67
CA SER A 262 4.78 15.17 -6.69
C SER A 262 3.80 16.27 -7.11
N ARG A 263 2.57 16.20 -6.61
CA ARG A 263 1.47 17.12 -6.98
C ARG A 263 0.88 17.81 -5.76
N VAL A 264 0.53 19.08 -5.93
CA VAL A 264 -0.27 19.82 -4.95
C VAL A 264 -1.73 19.81 -5.40
N ILE A 265 -2.50 18.84 -4.92
CA ILE A 265 -3.90 18.61 -5.32
C ILE A 265 -4.72 18.13 -4.13
N ASN A 266 -6.00 18.50 -4.09
CA ASN A 266 -6.92 17.96 -3.11
C ASN A 266 -7.13 16.45 -3.38
N PRO A 267 -6.84 15.54 -2.42
CA PRO A 267 -7.10 14.11 -2.60
C PRO A 267 -8.59 13.75 -2.62
N ASP A 268 -9.47 14.72 -2.30
CA ASP A 268 -10.93 14.62 -2.38
C ASP A 268 -11.49 13.37 -1.68
N PHE A 269 -11.05 13.13 -0.44
CA PHE A 269 -11.51 11.99 0.33
C PHE A 269 -13.02 12.07 0.59
N LYS A 270 -13.73 10.96 0.42
CA LYS A 270 -15.17 10.82 0.70
C LYS A 270 -15.51 11.15 2.14
N ASP A 271 -14.61 10.81 3.06
CA ASP A 271 -14.68 11.15 4.47
C ASP A 271 -13.29 11.14 5.12
N LEU A 272 -13.18 11.71 6.32
CA LEU A 272 -11.93 11.85 7.09
C LEU A 272 -11.76 10.77 8.17
N VAL A 273 -12.36 9.60 7.95
CA VAL A 273 -12.26 8.40 8.78
C VAL A 273 -11.67 7.26 7.96
N SER A 274 -12.30 6.90 6.84
CA SER A 274 -11.85 5.86 5.91
C SER A 274 -10.72 6.34 5.00
N PHE A 275 -10.66 7.65 4.72
CA PHE A 275 -9.74 8.25 3.75
C PHE A 275 -9.75 7.54 2.39
N VAL A 276 -10.93 7.12 1.95
CA VAL A 276 -11.16 6.64 0.58
C VAL A 276 -11.22 7.85 -0.35
N PRO A 277 -10.30 8.01 -1.32
CA PRO A 277 -10.39 9.09 -2.32
C PRO A 277 -11.69 9.01 -3.11
N ALA A 278 -12.31 10.12 -3.50
CA ALA A 278 -13.53 10.08 -4.33
C ALA A 278 -13.29 9.42 -5.69
N ALA A 279 -12.10 9.63 -6.26
CA ALA A 279 -11.60 8.99 -7.48
C ALA A 279 -10.18 8.47 -7.27
N ARG A 280 -9.71 7.59 -8.16
CA ARG A 280 -8.34 7.08 -8.13
C ARG A 280 -7.32 8.21 -8.16
N LEU A 281 -6.31 8.13 -7.30
CA LEU A 281 -5.18 9.07 -7.26
C LEU A 281 -4.00 8.51 -8.07
N ASP A 282 -4.16 8.42 -9.39
CA ASP A 282 -3.18 7.83 -10.33
C ASP A 282 -1.95 8.73 -10.58
N TYR A 283 -1.22 9.03 -9.51
CA TYR A 283 -0.03 9.90 -9.50
C TYR A 283 1.21 9.20 -8.96
N GLY A 284 1.13 7.91 -8.63
CA GLY A 284 2.21 7.16 -8.03
C GLY A 284 3.20 6.62 -9.06
N THR A 285 4.34 6.17 -8.56
CA THR A 285 5.32 5.36 -9.30
C THR A 285 5.27 3.91 -8.86
N ASP A 286 5.66 2.99 -9.74
CA ASP A 286 5.86 1.59 -9.38
C ASP A 286 7.05 1.48 -8.41
N LEU A 287 6.81 0.91 -7.22
CA LEU A 287 7.82 0.68 -6.19
C LEU A 287 8.23 -0.81 -6.09
N GLY A 288 7.66 -1.66 -6.95
CA GLY A 288 7.89 -3.10 -7.01
C GLY A 288 6.82 -3.93 -6.30
N GLN A 289 6.76 -5.22 -6.64
CA GLN A 289 5.71 -6.14 -6.20
C GLN A 289 5.53 -6.22 -4.67
N ALA A 290 6.59 -6.00 -3.89
CA ALA A 290 6.50 -5.97 -2.42
C ALA A 290 5.57 -4.87 -1.87
N PHE A 291 5.29 -3.84 -2.68
CA PHE A 291 4.40 -2.73 -2.34
C PHE A 291 3.18 -2.65 -3.25
N ALA A 292 2.89 -3.67 -4.06
CA ALA A 292 1.72 -3.65 -4.95
C ALA A 292 0.39 -3.84 -4.21
N THR A 293 0.38 -4.33 -2.97
CA THR A 293 -0.85 -4.55 -2.21
C THR A 293 -1.07 -3.47 -1.15
N GLY A 294 -2.11 -2.65 -1.32
CA GLY A 294 -2.53 -1.61 -0.39
C GLY A 294 -3.82 -1.94 0.38
N LEU A 295 -4.33 -1.01 1.18
CA LEU A 295 -5.66 -1.16 1.79
C LEU A 295 -6.72 -1.05 0.69
N SER A 296 -7.79 -1.84 0.76
CA SER A 296 -8.94 -1.63 -0.14
C SER A 296 -9.84 -0.51 0.38
N VAL A 297 -10.77 -0.07 -0.47
CA VAL A 297 -11.83 0.88 -0.07
C VAL A 297 -12.77 0.34 1.02
N ASP A 298 -12.76 -0.97 1.25
CA ASP A 298 -13.55 -1.66 2.27
C ASP A 298 -12.75 -1.97 3.55
N ALA A 299 -11.51 -1.47 3.65
CA ALA A 299 -10.63 -1.72 4.78
C ALA A 299 -11.26 -1.26 6.10
N LYS A 300 -11.19 -2.14 7.10
CA LYS A 300 -11.68 -1.91 8.46
C LYS A 300 -10.68 -2.48 9.44
N TRP A 301 -10.52 -1.81 10.58
CA TRP A 301 -9.67 -2.26 11.67
C TRP A 301 -10.50 -2.87 12.79
N GLY A 302 -9.94 -3.86 13.45
CA GLY A 302 -10.58 -4.63 14.51
C GLY A 302 -9.72 -5.84 14.85
N THR A 303 -10.35 -6.97 15.12
CA THR A 303 -9.67 -8.23 15.47
C THR A 303 -9.24 -9.06 14.26
N THR A 304 -9.55 -8.60 13.04
CA THR A 304 -9.20 -9.24 11.76
C THR A 304 -8.40 -8.29 10.89
N SER A 305 -7.65 -8.84 9.93
CA SER A 305 -6.88 -8.04 8.98
C SER A 305 -7.78 -7.13 8.14
N PRO A 306 -7.40 -5.87 7.90
CA PRO A 306 -8.13 -5.01 6.98
C PRO A 306 -8.12 -5.60 5.58
N ALA A 307 -9.21 -5.38 4.84
CA ALA A 307 -9.29 -5.76 3.43
C ALA A 307 -8.21 -5.01 2.61
N THR A 308 -7.67 -5.70 1.61
CA THR A 308 -6.58 -5.18 0.77
C THR A 308 -6.97 -5.21 -0.71
N ALA A 309 -6.28 -4.41 -1.51
CA ALA A 309 -6.43 -4.36 -2.96
C ALA A 309 -5.05 -4.25 -3.62
N THR A 310 -4.92 -4.79 -4.83
CA THR A 310 -3.69 -4.72 -5.61
C THR A 310 -3.71 -3.47 -6.50
N GLN A 311 -2.58 -2.76 -6.54
CA GLN A 311 -2.27 -1.72 -7.51
C GLN A 311 -2.52 -2.25 -8.92
N ASN A 312 -3.04 -1.39 -9.79
CA ASN A 312 -3.44 -1.75 -11.15
C ASN A 312 -3.33 -0.52 -12.05
N GLY A 313 -3.02 -0.72 -13.34
CA GLY A 313 -2.72 0.38 -14.25
C GLY A 313 -1.58 1.27 -13.70
N ARG A 314 -1.78 2.59 -13.78
CA ARG A 314 -0.88 3.54 -13.09
C ARG A 314 -1.07 3.42 -11.58
N TRP A 315 0.04 3.40 -10.85
CA TRP A 315 0.00 3.26 -9.39
C TRP A 315 -0.75 4.41 -8.73
N GLN A 316 -1.63 4.06 -7.80
CA GLN A 316 -2.39 4.98 -6.98
C GLN A 316 -1.55 5.42 -5.77
N VAL A 317 -1.65 6.70 -5.40
CA VAL A 317 -0.96 7.31 -4.25
C VAL A 317 -1.80 7.16 -2.98
N GLY A 318 -1.14 6.92 -1.84
CA GLY A 318 -1.76 6.85 -0.53
C GLY A 318 -2.07 5.43 -0.05
N ALA A 319 -2.66 5.35 1.15
CA ALA A 319 -2.86 4.07 1.83
C ALA A 319 -3.98 3.21 1.24
N VAL A 320 -5.00 3.83 0.65
CA VAL A 320 -6.22 3.17 0.17
C VAL A 320 -6.25 3.15 -1.36
N ILE A 321 -6.47 1.96 -1.92
CA ILE A 321 -6.36 1.64 -3.33
C ILE A 321 -7.71 1.10 -3.84
N TYR A 322 -8.15 1.61 -4.99
CA TYR A 322 -9.24 1.01 -5.74
C TYR A 322 -8.75 -0.26 -6.41
N LYS A 323 -9.45 -1.38 -6.17
CA LYS A 323 -9.26 -2.60 -6.95
C LYS A 323 -9.54 -2.33 -8.42
N GLU A 324 -8.96 -3.16 -9.28
CA GLU A 324 -9.31 -3.17 -10.69
C GLU A 324 -10.81 -3.41 -10.82
N VAL A 325 -11.46 -2.58 -11.64
CA VAL A 325 -12.84 -2.82 -12.05
C VAL A 325 -12.73 -3.76 -13.25
N GLU A 326 -13.01 -5.04 -13.06
CA GLU A 326 -13.17 -5.96 -14.18
C GLU A 326 -14.36 -5.49 -15.00
N GLU A 327 -14.09 -4.84 -16.13
CA GLU A 327 -15.12 -4.59 -17.13
C GLU A 327 -15.44 -5.93 -17.80
N PRO A 328 -16.70 -6.39 -17.78
CA PRO A 328 -17.04 -7.64 -18.43
C PRO A 328 -16.67 -7.55 -19.92
N ALA A 329 -16.04 -8.61 -20.44
CA ALA A 329 -15.68 -8.66 -21.85
C ALA A 329 -16.92 -8.37 -22.72
N PRO A 330 -16.81 -7.49 -23.72
CA PRO A 330 -17.95 -7.14 -24.55
C PRO A 330 -18.42 -8.40 -25.31
N VAL A 331 -19.72 -8.68 -25.23
CA VAL A 331 -20.32 -9.87 -25.87
C VAL A 331 -20.74 -9.50 -27.30
N PRO A 332 -20.43 -10.32 -28.33
CA PRO A 332 -20.88 -10.04 -29.69
C PRO A 332 -22.41 -10.03 -29.78
N GLU A 333 -22.97 -8.95 -30.30
CA GLU A 333 -24.41 -8.82 -30.55
C GLU A 333 -24.74 -9.27 -31.96
N TYR A 334 -25.81 -10.05 -32.14
CA TYR A 334 -26.29 -10.44 -33.46
C TYR A 334 -26.96 -9.24 -34.16
N LEU A 335 -26.40 -8.81 -35.29
CA LEU A 335 -26.89 -7.65 -36.06
C LEU A 335 -27.84 -8.03 -37.19
N GLY A 336 -27.81 -9.28 -37.66
CA GLY A 336 -28.70 -9.76 -38.70
C GLY A 336 -28.13 -10.92 -39.52
N SER A 337 -28.98 -11.47 -40.38
CA SER A 337 -28.61 -12.52 -41.34
C SER A 337 -28.99 -12.15 -42.77
N LEU A 338 -28.24 -12.67 -43.72
CA LEU A 338 -28.48 -12.52 -45.15
C LEU A 338 -28.28 -13.86 -45.87
N ILE A 339 -29.15 -14.17 -46.83
CA ILE A 339 -28.88 -15.14 -47.90
C ILE A 339 -28.89 -14.35 -49.20
N ASP A 340 -27.75 -14.32 -49.89
CA ASP A 340 -27.63 -13.64 -51.18
C ASP A 340 -28.23 -14.50 -52.29
N ASN A 341 -28.98 -13.89 -53.21
CA ASN A 341 -29.57 -14.57 -54.37
C ASN A 341 -28.51 -15.19 -55.30
N ALA A 342 -27.28 -14.65 -55.30
CA ALA A 342 -26.14 -15.21 -56.02
C ALA A 342 -25.57 -16.48 -55.34
N THR A 343 -25.80 -16.65 -54.04
CA THR A 343 -25.35 -17.82 -53.26
C THR A 343 -26.49 -18.34 -52.36
N PRO A 344 -27.57 -18.89 -52.94
CA PRO A 344 -28.82 -19.14 -52.21
C PRO A 344 -28.75 -20.26 -51.17
N ALA A 345 -27.63 -20.98 -51.07
CA ALA A 345 -27.36 -21.96 -50.01
C ALA A 345 -26.50 -21.40 -48.86
N ARG A 346 -26.07 -20.13 -48.94
CA ARG A 346 -25.12 -19.52 -48.01
C ARG A 346 -25.85 -18.53 -47.10
N LEU A 347 -25.92 -18.86 -45.82
CA LEU A 347 -26.47 -17.98 -44.79
C LEU A 347 -25.33 -17.26 -44.06
N GLU A 348 -25.27 -15.95 -44.17
CA GLU A 348 -24.31 -15.11 -43.44
C GLU A 348 -24.99 -14.46 -42.23
N MET A 349 -24.47 -14.70 -41.03
CA MET A 349 -24.82 -14.00 -39.79
C MET A 349 -23.75 -12.96 -39.48
N THR A 350 -24.15 -11.72 -39.20
CA THR A 350 -23.25 -10.61 -38.85
C THR A 350 -23.38 -10.24 -37.38
N PHE A 351 -22.25 -9.99 -36.72
CA PHE A 351 -22.16 -9.62 -35.31
C PHE A 351 -21.48 -8.26 -35.11
N SER A 352 -21.71 -7.63 -33.95
CA SER A 352 -21.17 -6.29 -33.62
C SER A 352 -19.66 -6.27 -33.37
N LEU A 353 -19.07 -7.43 -33.07
CA LEU A 353 -17.65 -7.58 -32.73
C LEU A 353 -16.99 -8.65 -33.58
N ALA A 354 -15.67 -8.53 -33.75
CA ALA A 354 -14.87 -9.59 -34.33
C ALA A 354 -14.97 -10.84 -33.45
N LEU A 355 -15.27 -11.97 -34.07
CA LEU A 355 -15.42 -13.25 -33.42
C LEU A 355 -14.06 -13.94 -33.32
N ALA A 356 -13.86 -14.70 -32.24
CA ALA A 356 -12.71 -15.59 -32.15
C ALA A 356 -12.73 -16.57 -33.33
N ASN A 357 -11.55 -16.91 -33.87
CA ASN A 357 -11.41 -17.89 -34.95
C ASN A 357 -11.54 -19.34 -34.41
N ILE A 358 -12.64 -19.59 -33.69
CA ILE A 358 -13.03 -20.87 -33.14
C ILE A 358 -14.23 -21.32 -33.94
N LEU A 359 -14.12 -22.49 -34.57
CA LEU A 359 -15.18 -23.01 -35.42
C LEU A 359 -16.17 -23.85 -34.61
N PRO A 360 -17.44 -23.43 -34.47
CA PRO A 360 -18.45 -24.28 -33.86
C PRO A 360 -18.75 -25.47 -34.78
N PRO A 361 -19.06 -26.66 -34.22
CA PRO A 361 -19.48 -27.79 -35.03
C PRO A 361 -20.79 -27.47 -35.76
N THR A 362 -21.01 -28.08 -36.92
CA THR A 362 -22.27 -27.89 -37.68
C THR A 362 -23.50 -28.27 -36.87
N SER A 363 -23.37 -29.24 -35.95
CA SER A 363 -24.43 -29.66 -35.03
C SER A 363 -24.84 -28.62 -33.98
N SER A 364 -24.06 -27.54 -33.80
CA SER A 364 -24.46 -26.41 -32.96
C SER A 364 -25.53 -25.53 -33.61
N PHE A 365 -25.78 -25.70 -34.91
CA PHE A 365 -26.75 -24.91 -35.65
C PHE A 365 -27.95 -25.76 -36.05
N SER A 366 -29.14 -25.27 -35.74
CA SER A 366 -30.41 -25.81 -36.25
C SER A 366 -31.02 -24.76 -37.18
N VAL A 367 -31.18 -25.11 -38.45
CA VAL A 367 -31.77 -24.22 -39.46
C VAL A 367 -33.05 -24.86 -39.98
N THR A 368 -34.14 -24.11 -39.99
CA THR A 368 -35.39 -24.52 -40.64
C THR A 368 -35.78 -23.52 -41.73
N VAL A 369 -36.34 -24.04 -42.82
CA VAL A 369 -36.83 -23.27 -43.95
C VAL A 369 -38.28 -23.69 -44.20
N ASN A 370 -39.22 -22.76 -44.05
CA ASN A 370 -40.66 -23.01 -44.02
C ASN A 370 -41.04 -24.13 -43.03
N GLY A 371 -40.36 -24.17 -41.87
CA GLY A 371 -40.57 -25.18 -40.83
C GLY A 371 -39.91 -26.54 -41.06
N ILE A 372 -39.27 -26.76 -42.21
CA ILE A 372 -38.56 -28.01 -42.51
C ILE A 372 -37.07 -27.87 -42.20
N SER A 373 -36.50 -28.84 -41.49
CA SER A 373 -35.07 -28.84 -41.13
C SER A 373 -34.17 -28.87 -42.37
N ARG A 374 -33.14 -28.02 -42.37
CA ARG A 374 -32.05 -28.00 -43.36
C ARG A 374 -30.75 -28.27 -42.64
N SER A 375 -30.02 -29.31 -43.07
CA SER A 375 -28.71 -29.61 -42.50
C SER A 375 -27.68 -28.55 -42.91
N VAL A 376 -26.78 -28.23 -41.97
CA VAL A 376 -25.62 -27.37 -42.18
C VAL A 376 -24.43 -28.25 -42.55
N SER A 377 -23.86 -28.06 -43.74
CA SER A 377 -22.74 -28.85 -44.25
C SER A 377 -21.38 -28.24 -43.94
N ALA A 378 -21.31 -26.92 -43.77
CA ALA A 378 -20.10 -26.22 -43.40
C ALA A 378 -20.41 -24.97 -42.58
N VAL A 379 -19.50 -24.65 -41.66
CA VAL A 379 -19.45 -23.39 -40.92
C VAL A 379 -18.13 -22.71 -41.26
N SER A 380 -18.11 -21.39 -41.33
CA SER A 380 -16.87 -20.61 -41.29
C SER A 380 -17.06 -19.35 -40.45
N VAL A 381 -16.04 -18.97 -39.69
CA VAL A 381 -16.02 -17.72 -38.91
C VAL A 381 -14.92 -16.82 -39.46
N SER A 382 -15.23 -15.57 -39.75
CA SER A 382 -14.26 -14.59 -40.25
C SER A 382 -14.66 -13.18 -39.86
N GLY A 383 -13.77 -12.47 -39.17
CA GLY A 383 -14.06 -11.13 -38.66
C GLY A 383 -15.34 -11.13 -37.85
N THR A 384 -16.33 -10.34 -38.28
CA THR A 384 -17.64 -10.21 -37.62
C THR A 384 -18.70 -11.20 -38.13
N LYS A 385 -18.33 -12.14 -39.00
CA LYS A 385 -19.29 -13.00 -39.71
C LYS A 385 -19.16 -14.47 -39.35
N VAL A 386 -20.32 -15.12 -39.19
CA VAL A 386 -20.47 -16.58 -39.27
C VAL A 386 -21.20 -16.92 -40.55
N THR A 387 -20.62 -17.76 -41.39
CA THR A 387 -21.26 -18.26 -42.60
C THR A 387 -21.62 -19.73 -42.42
N LEU A 388 -22.87 -20.08 -42.70
CA LEU A 388 -23.35 -21.45 -42.80
C LEU A 388 -23.57 -21.81 -44.27
N THR A 389 -23.16 -23.01 -44.66
CA THR A 389 -23.56 -23.62 -45.94
C THR A 389 -24.66 -24.63 -45.67
N LEU A 390 -25.82 -24.42 -46.29
CA LEU A 390 -27.00 -25.27 -46.14
C LEU A 390 -27.01 -26.37 -47.21
N ALA A 391 -27.56 -27.54 -46.89
CA ALA A 391 -27.59 -28.69 -47.81
C ALA A 391 -28.50 -28.48 -49.05
N SER A 392 -29.35 -27.45 -49.05
CA SER A 392 -30.19 -27.08 -50.18
C SER A 392 -30.42 -25.58 -50.21
N GLN A 393 -30.66 -25.05 -51.41
CA GLN A 393 -30.88 -23.63 -51.65
C GLN A 393 -32.17 -23.16 -50.97
N VAL A 394 -32.16 -21.91 -50.52
CA VAL A 394 -33.32 -21.18 -50.01
C VAL A 394 -33.84 -20.28 -51.12
N VAL A 395 -35.16 -20.24 -51.30
CA VAL A 395 -35.82 -19.44 -52.32
C VAL A 395 -36.31 -18.15 -51.69
N HIS A 396 -36.28 -17.06 -52.48
CA HIS A 396 -36.83 -15.78 -52.03
C HIS A 396 -38.31 -15.94 -51.61
N GLY A 397 -38.63 -15.49 -50.40
CA GLY A 397 -39.96 -15.63 -49.79
C GLY A 397 -40.06 -16.75 -48.75
N ASP A 398 -39.06 -17.63 -48.66
CA ASP A 398 -39.00 -18.65 -47.61
C ASP A 398 -38.81 -18.01 -46.22
N ALA A 399 -39.49 -18.57 -45.22
CA ALA A 399 -39.29 -18.23 -43.81
C ALA A 399 -38.12 -19.07 -43.24
N VAL A 400 -37.03 -18.41 -42.84
CA VAL A 400 -35.84 -19.05 -42.29
C VAL A 400 -35.74 -18.80 -40.78
N THR A 401 -35.59 -19.87 -40.00
CA THR A 401 -35.32 -19.79 -38.57
C THR A 401 -33.97 -20.45 -38.28
N ILE A 402 -33.13 -19.78 -37.50
CA ILE A 402 -31.82 -20.29 -37.06
C ILE A 402 -31.81 -20.32 -35.54
N ALA A 403 -31.37 -21.44 -34.98
CA ALA A 403 -31.04 -21.57 -33.57
C ALA A 403 -29.57 -22.00 -33.44
N TYR A 404 -28.91 -21.48 -32.42
CA TYR A 404 -27.55 -21.84 -32.05
C TYR A 404 -27.52 -22.36 -30.62
N THR A 405 -26.90 -23.52 -30.43
CA THR A 405 -26.64 -24.10 -29.12
C THR A 405 -25.13 -24.10 -28.89
N LYS A 406 -24.70 -23.35 -27.87
CA LYS A 406 -23.30 -23.31 -27.44
C LYS A 406 -22.84 -24.73 -27.08
N PRO A 407 -21.76 -25.26 -27.69
CA PRO A 407 -21.12 -26.49 -27.26
C PRO A 407 -20.71 -26.43 -25.78
N SER A 408 -20.87 -27.55 -25.08
CA SER A 408 -20.43 -27.73 -23.68
C SER A 408 -18.92 -27.66 -23.51
#